data_AF-A0A7T1HND9-F1
#
_entry.id   AF-A0A7T1HND9-F1
#
_cell.length_a   1.000
_cell.length_b   1.000
_cell.length_c   1.000
_cell.angle_alpha   90.00
_cell.angle_beta   90.00
_cell.angle_gamma   90.00
#
_symmetry.space_group_name_H-M   'P 1'
#
loop_
_entity.id
_entity.type
_entity.pdbx_description
1 polymer ?
#
loop_
_entity_poly.entity_id
_entity_poly.type
_entity_poly.pdbx_seq_one_letter_code
_entity_poly.pdbx_strand_id
1 'polypeptide(L)'
;MTQLRAALVIGLAAAFAGAVCGGIGLSGDAIAYGSVIAALVVRPDFSRWPLAIYPVLLVLVGVCMAIGVSVGLALASVPQVFVFGLVAALMQVLTLMLPAKLRLLSGVIAVAGVLPLLSSSPSWSAWGQELIAITLGLVTGTVIQVAFAPAVTPQPVAAAPEKQMDPPLAQSMRQGLASPFFWRKLVFASLALAIGEGVGAVTPKYLYFGVVLLLNDSIGDTLARVRDRMVGVSLGILMPLLVFNTLGMGSLQTGLVMGGTAALLIALNGTAYLRTALISSGVAFIGYGPLVAWYIPNRWIDYLMGCGLALAVGLLLFPNSALRRYNQLRGDPSACPQELERCLPAAREEASWLGLPMPEMPSPASARPR
;
A
#
# COMPACT_ATOMS: atom_id res chain seq x y z
N MET A 1 -14.12 1.01 -24.05
CA MET A 1 -13.86 2.47 -24.06
C MET A 1 -13.66 3.06 -22.65
N THR A 2 -14.45 2.68 -21.64
CA THR A 2 -14.36 3.20 -20.26
C THR A 2 -13.02 2.93 -19.58
N GLN A 3 -12.42 1.75 -19.79
CA GLN A 3 -11.14 1.40 -19.16
C GLN A 3 -9.95 2.18 -19.76
N LEU A 4 -9.87 2.33 -21.09
CA LEU A 4 -8.82 3.13 -21.73
C LEU A 4 -8.93 4.62 -21.35
N ARG A 5 -10.16 5.12 -21.17
CA ARG A 5 -10.40 6.46 -20.61
C ARG A 5 -9.80 6.59 -19.22
N ALA A 6 -9.95 5.60 -18.34
CA ALA A 6 -9.36 5.65 -17.01
C ALA A 6 -7.83 5.79 -17.06
N ALA A 7 -7.15 5.03 -17.95
CA ALA A 7 -5.70 5.15 -18.13
C ALA A 7 -5.27 6.57 -18.55
N LEU A 8 -6.00 7.17 -19.49
CA LEU A 8 -5.75 8.55 -19.93
C LEU A 8 -5.96 9.57 -18.81
N VAL A 9 -7.05 9.42 -18.04
CA VAL A 9 -7.36 10.31 -16.91
C VAL A 9 -6.32 10.18 -15.79
N ILE A 10 -5.83 8.98 -15.51
CA ILE A 10 -4.72 8.74 -14.58
C ILE A 10 -3.45 9.48 -15.02
N GLY A 11 -3.08 9.35 -16.30
CA GLY A 11 -1.92 10.04 -16.87
C GLY A 11 -2.05 11.56 -16.79
N LEU A 12 -3.21 12.10 -17.18
CA LEU A 12 -3.50 13.54 -17.09
C LEU A 12 -3.45 14.05 -15.65
N ALA A 13 -4.03 13.32 -14.70
CA ALA A 13 -4.01 13.68 -13.28
C ALA A 13 -2.58 13.79 -12.75
N ALA A 14 -1.74 12.80 -13.05
CA ALA A 14 -0.35 12.78 -12.63
C ALA A 14 0.46 13.94 -13.22
N ALA A 15 0.34 14.16 -14.54
CA ALA A 15 1.07 15.23 -15.23
C ALA A 15 0.64 16.62 -14.76
N PHE A 16 -0.67 16.86 -14.64
CA PHE A 16 -1.20 18.15 -14.20
C PHE A 16 -0.82 18.44 -12.75
N ALA A 17 -0.93 17.47 -11.84
CA ALA A 17 -0.50 17.64 -10.46
C ALA A 17 0.99 17.97 -10.36
N GLY A 18 1.82 17.30 -11.18
CA GLY A 18 3.25 17.58 -11.25
C GLY A 18 3.55 19.00 -11.74
N ALA A 19 2.84 19.44 -12.79
CA ALA A 19 2.96 20.81 -13.32
C ALA A 19 2.52 21.87 -12.31
N VAL A 20 1.41 21.65 -11.58
CA VAL A 20 0.95 22.56 -10.53
C VAL A 20 1.95 22.66 -9.39
N CYS A 21 2.46 21.51 -8.91
CA CYS A 21 3.47 21.47 -7.84
C CYS A 21 4.75 22.22 -8.25
N GLY A 22 5.25 21.99 -9.47
CA GLY A 22 6.41 22.71 -10.00
C GLY A 22 6.15 24.20 -10.19
N GLY A 23 4.95 24.58 -10.66
CA GLY A 23 4.58 25.97 -10.90
C GLY A 23 4.52 26.84 -9.64
N ILE A 24 4.25 26.24 -8.47
CA ILE A 24 4.28 26.94 -7.18
C ILE A 24 5.66 26.85 -6.48
N GLY A 25 6.66 26.28 -7.14
CA GLY A 25 8.04 26.21 -6.63
C GLY A 25 8.33 25.03 -5.69
N LEU A 26 7.53 23.96 -5.68
CA LEU A 26 7.90 22.74 -4.96
C LEU A 26 9.10 22.04 -5.62
N SER A 27 9.91 21.38 -4.81
CA SER A 27 11.11 20.66 -5.26
C SER A 27 10.81 19.20 -5.63
N GLY A 28 11.77 18.53 -6.29
CA GLY A 28 11.60 17.24 -6.97
C GLY A 28 10.78 16.17 -6.23
N ASP A 29 11.17 15.82 -5.00
CA ASP A 29 10.50 14.75 -4.24
C ASP A 29 9.04 15.10 -3.90
N ALA A 30 8.78 16.38 -3.57
CA ALA A 30 7.43 16.87 -3.33
C ALA A 30 6.56 16.75 -4.60
N ILE A 31 7.09 17.14 -5.77
CA ILE A 31 6.38 16.97 -7.05
C ILE A 31 6.01 15.50 -7.28
N ALA A 32 6.92 14.56 -6.95
CA ALA A 32 6.66 13.13 -7.05
C ALA A 32 5.45 12.70 -6.21
N TYR A 33 5.38 13.12 -4.95
CA TYR A 33 4.24 12.82 -4.10
C TYR A 33 2.93 13.34 -4.69
N GLY A 34 2.91 14.58 -5.17
CA GLY A 34 1.72 15.17 -5.79
C GLY A 34 1.23 14.37 -7.01
N SER A 35 2.13 14.03 -7.94
CA SER A 35 1.81 13.25 -9.13
C SER A 35 1.33 11.83 -8.82
N VAL A 36 1.98 11.13 -7.89
CA VAL A 36 1.59 9.76 -7.51
C VAL A 36 0.23 9.75 -6.82
N ILE A 37 0.01 10.66 -5.88
CA ILE A 37 -1.27 10.75 -5.18
C ILE A 37 -2.40 11.10 -6.15
N ALA A 38 -2.19 12.02 -7.09
CA ALA A 38 -3.17 12.35 -8.12
C ALA A 38 -3.57 11.13 -8.96
N ALA A 39 -2.59 10.31 -9.36
CA ALA A 39 -2.85 9.07 -10.09
C ALA A 39 -3.64 8.04 -9.29
N LEU A 40 -3.34 7.90 -7.98
CA LEU A 40 -3.97 6.90 -7.11
C LEU A 40 -5.39 7.26 -6.69
N VAL A 41 -5.72 8.54 -6.64
CA VAL A 41 -7.08 9.01 -6.36
C VAL A 41 -8.03 8.63 -7.49
N VAL A 42 -7.56 8.72 -8.74
CA VAL A 42 -8.36 8.38 -9.93
C VAL A 42 -8.69 6.89 -9.92
N ARG A 43 -9.96 6.56 -9.68
CA ARG A 43 -10.42 5.17 -9.72
C ARG A 43 -10.81 4.73 -11.14
N PRO A 44 -10.49 3.49 -11.57
CA PRO A 44 -10.87 3.00 -12.90
C PRO A 44 -12.37 2.96 -13.18
N ASP A 45 -13.17 2.78 -12.13
CA ASP A 45 -14.63 2.81 -12.16
C ASP A 45 -15.21 4.22 -12.01
N PHE A 46 -14.37 5.25 -11.91
CA PHE A 46 -14.74 6.66 -11.68
C PHE A 46 -15.61 6.90 -10.44
N SER A 47 -15.73 5.91 -9.54
CA SER A 47 -16.43 6.10 -8.27
C SER A 47 -15.64 7.03 -7.37
N ARG A 48 -16.36 7.90 -6.66
CA ARG A 48 -15.73 8.87 -5.76
C ARG A 48 -15.32 8.19 -4.46
N TRP A 49 -14.18 8.60 -3.92
CA TRP A 49 -13.89 8.30 -2.52
C TRP A 49 -14.91 9.01 -1.61
N PRO A 50 -15.27 8.41 -0.47
CA PRO A 50 -16.05 9.10 0.54
C PRO A 50 -15.38 10.42 0.92
N LEU A 51 -16.11 11.54 0.80
CA LEU A 51 -15.54 12.88 1.00
C LEU A 51 -14.90 13.06 2.38
N ALA A 52 -15.43 12.39 3.40
CA ALA A 52 -14.89 12.40 4.75
C ALA A 52 -13.49 11.76 4.87
N ILE A 53 -13.07 10.90 3.94
CA ILE A 53 -11.75 10.25 4.01
C ILE A 53 -10.62 11.21 3.65
N TYR A 54 -10.83 12.18 2.75
CA TYR A 54 -9.77 13.10 2.32
C TYR A 54 -9.14 13.91 3.47
N PRO A 55 -9.90 14.63 4.31
CA PRO A 55 -9.31 15.38 5.42
C PRO A 55 -8.70 14.46 6.48
N VAL A 56 -9.31 13.28 6.72
CA VAL A 56 -8.78 12.29 7.66
C VAL A 56 -7.43 11.76 7.19
N LEU A 57 -7.30 11.44 5.89
CA LEU A 57 -6.05 10.96 5.30
C LEU A 57 -4.96 12.02 5.42
N LEU A 58 -5.28 13.28 5.15
CA LEU A 58 -4.32 14.39 5.22
C LEU A 58 -3.81 14.61 6.65
N VAL A 59 -4.72 14.64 7.63
CA VAL A 59 -4.35 14.75 9.05
C VAL A 59 -3.50 13.55 9.48
N LEU A 60 -3.92 12.33 9.12
CA LEU A 60 -3.23 11.12 9.49
C LEU A 60 -1.81 11.07 8.92
N VAL A 61 -1.66 11.35 7.63
CA VAL A 61 -0.36 11.40 6.95
C VAL A 61 0.53 12.48 7.56
N GLY A 62 0.00 13.68 7.80
CA GLY A 62 0.74 14.78 8.41
C GLY A 62 1.25 14.47 9.81
N VAL A 63 0.42 13.86 10.65
CA VAL A 63 0.81 13.41 12.00
C VAL A 63 1.88 12.32 11.93
N CYS A 64 1.71 11.31 11.07
CA CYS A 64 2.68 10.23 10.95
C CYS A 64 4.04 10.76 10.47
N MET A 65 4.06 11.59 9.43
CA MET A 65 5.30 12.20 8.93
C MET A 65 5.94 13.13 9.97
N ALA A 66 5.15 13.89 10.72
CA ALA A 66 5.67 14.75 11.79
C ALA A 66 6.38 13.93 12.88
N ILE A 67 5.84 12.77 13.25
CA ILE A 67 6.50 11.81 14.16
C ILE A 67 7.83 11.35 13.54
N GLY A 68 7.83 10.95 12.26
CA GLY A 68 9.03 10.53 11.54
C GLY A 68 10.14 11.59 11.54
N VAL A 69 9.80 12.83 11.21
CA VAL A 69 10.73 13.98 11.23
C VAL A 69 11.21 14.24 12.65
N SER A 70 10.32 14.29 13.64
CA SER A 70 10.67 14.60 15.03
C SER A 70 11.65 13.57 15.59
N VAL A 71 11.37 12.29 15.39
CA VAL A 71 12.23 11.19 15.88
C VAL A 71 13.54 11.15 15.11
N GLY A 72 13.50 11.34 13.78
CA GLY A 72 14.69 11.39 12.94
C GLY A 72 15.66 12.53 13.32
N LEU A 73 15.12 13.70 13.64
CA LEU A 73 15.91 14.85 14.11
C LEU A 73 16.42 14.65 15.54
N ALA A 74 15.57 14.17 16.46
CA ALA A 74 15.94 13.97 17.86
C ALA A 74 17.02 12.89 18.04
N LEU A 75 17.06 11.90 17.14
CA LEU A 75 17.98 10.77 17.20
C LEU A 75 18.99 10.77 16.03
N ALA A 76 19.35 11.96 15.53
CA ALA A 76 20.24 12.08 14.37
C ALA A 76 21.62 11.42 14.55
N SER A 77 22.09 11.27 15.79
CA SER A 77 23.36 10.60 16.12
C SER A 77 23.23 9.08 16.32
N VAL A 78 22.02 8.54 16.25
CA VAL A 78 21.74 7.11 16.44
C VAL A 78 21.77 6.40 15.08
N PRO A 79 22.32 5.16 14.98
CA PRO A 79 22.30 4.42 13.73
C PRO A 79 20.88 4.28 13.15
N GLN A 80 20.77 4.47 11.84
CA GLN A 80 19.48 4.59 11.13
C GLN A 80 18.57 3.38 11.37
N VAL A 81 19.13 2.16 11.48
CA VAL A 81 18.38 0.93 11.81
C VAL A 81 17.55 1.05 13.07
N PHE A 82 18.07 1.69 14.13
CA PHE A 82 17.34 1.83 15.39
C PHE A 82 16.26 2.91 15.30
N VAL A 83 16.56 4.03 14.63
CA VAL A 83 15.57 5.10 14.40
C VAL A 83 14.39 4.57 13.58
N PHE A 84 14.68 3.81 12.53
CA PHE A 84 13.68 3.17 11.68
C PHE A 84 12.83 2.17 12.48
N GLY A 85 13.48 1.32 13.29
CA GLY A 85 12.81 0.34 14.12
C GLY A 85 11.90 0.97 15.18
N LEU A 86 12.31 2.10 15.77
CA LEU A 86 11.50 2.86 16.72
C LEU A 86 10.28 3.49 16.04
N VAL A 87 10.46 4.16 14.90
CA VAL A 87 9.33 4.76 14.17
C VAL A 87 8.35 3.69 13.69
N ALA A 88 8.83 2.55 13.22
CA ALA A 88 7.99 1.41 12.88
C ALA A 88 7.15 0.93 14.08
N ALA A 89 7.76 0.86 15.27
CA ALA A 89 7.06 0.51 16.50
C ALA A 89 5.96 1.51 16.84
N LEU A 90 6.27 2.81 16.77
CA LEU A 90 5.30 3.88 17.02
C LEU A 90 4.13 3.82 16.04
N MET A 91 4.39 3.56 14.76
CA MET A 91 3.34 3.41 13.74
C MET A 91 2.42 2.21 14.01
N GLN A 92 2.97 1.10 14.48
CA GLN A 92 2.16 -0.06 14.86
C GLN A 92 1.29 0.22 16.09
N VAL A 93 1.83 0.89 17.12
CA VAL A 93 1.06 1.32 18.29
C VAL A 93 -0.04 2.31 17.90
N LEU A 94 0.28 3.30 17.06
CA LEU A 94 -0.71 4.26 16.55
C LEU A 94 -1.84 3.57 15.79
N THR A 95 -1.54 2.49 15.07
CA THR A 95 -2.54 1.68 14.38
C THR A 95 -3.52 1.00 15.35
N LEU A 96 -3.08 0.61 16.56
CA LEU A 96 -3.96 0.06 17.59
C LEU A 96 -4.94 1.10 18.17
N MET A 97 -4.54 2.38 18.13
CA MET A 97 -5.36 3.50 18.60
C MET A 97 -6.42 3.92 17.57
N LEU A 98 -6.34 3.44 16.33
CA LEU A 98 -7.32 3.76 15.31
C LEU A 98 -8.68 3.07 15.55
N PRO A 99 -9.79 3.79 15.36
CA PRO A 99 -11.14 3.21 15.23
C PRO A 99 -11.17 2.12 14.14
N ALA A 100 -12.03 1.11 14.26
CA ALA A 100 -12.04 -0.02 13.31
C ALA A 100 -12.25 0.45 11.86
N LYS A 101 -13.07 1.50 11.67
CA LYS A 101 -13.32 2.12 10.36
C LYS A 101 -12.07 2.70 9.70
N LEU A 102 -11.05 3.07 10.47
CA LEU A 102 -9.80 3.63 9.96
C LEU A 102 -8.67 2.60 9.88
N ARG A 103 -8.83 1.39 10.45
CA ARG A 103 -7.80 0.34 10.40
C ARG A 103 -7.41 -0.10 8.99
N LEU A 104 -8.27 0.14 8.01
CA LEU A 104 -7.95 -0.02 6.59
C LEU A 104 -6.79 0.89 6.11
N LEU A 105 -6.50 1.96 6.84
CA LEU A 105 -5.38 2.88 6.61
C LEU A 105 -4.10 2.49 7.38
N SER A 106 -4.06 1.33 8.05
CA SER A 106 -2.87 0.84 8.76
C SER A 106 -1.61 0.83 7.89
N GLY A 107 -1.73 0.42 6.63
CA GLY A 107 -0.62 0.47 5.66
C GLY A 107 -0.15 1.91 5.37
N VAL A 108 -1.07 2.89 5.36
CA VAL A 108 -0.73 4.30 5.16
C VAL A 108 0.05 4.83 6.36
N ILE A 109 -0.40 4.55 7.59
CA ILE A 109 0.32 4.93 8.82
C ILE A 109 1.75 4.39 8.77
N ALA A 110 1.88 3.09 8.50
CA ALA A 110 3.15 2.41 8.56
C ALA A 110 4.17 2.91 7.53
N VAL A 111 3.70 3.43 6.38
CA VAL A 111 4.54 4.04 5.34
C VAL A 111 4.80 5.52 5.63
N ALA A 112 3.76 6.29 5.96
CA ALA A 112 3.86 7.74 6.18
C ALA A 112 4.81 8.09 7.32
N GLY A 113 4.87 7.28 8.38
CA GLY A 113 5.78 7.51 9.51
C GLY A 113 7.25 7.40 9.13
N VAL A 114 7.61 6.46 8.27
CA VAL A 114 9.01 6.22 7.88
C VAL A 114 9.43 6.99 6.63
N LEU A 115 8.48 7.58 5.91
CA LEU A 115 8.72 8.36 4.71
C LEU A 115 9.82 9.43 4.91
N PRO A 116 9.81 10.24 5.99
CA PRO A 116 10.85 11.23 6.22
C PRO A 116 12.22 10.63 6.51
N LEU A 117 12.29 9.37 6.96
CA LEU A 117 13.55 8.66 7.20
C LEU A 117 14.13 8.08 5.90
N LEU A 118 13.37 8.11 4.80
CA LEU A 118 13.86 7.71 3.50
C LEU A 118 14.79 8.76 2.90
N SER A 119 14.56 10.05 3.17
CA SER A 119 15.44 11.13 2.75
C SER A 119 16.73 11.15 3.58
N SER A 120 17.81 11.67 3.00
CA SER A 120 19.11 11.80 3.67
C SER A 120 19.12 12.81 4.81
N SER A 121 18.08 13.63 4.93
CA SER A 121 17.99 14.73 5.88
C SER A 121 16.53 15.07 6.17
N PRO A 122 15.88 14.39 7.14
CA PRO A 122 14.53 14.73 7.57
C PRO A 122 14.48 16.19 8.02
N SER A 123 13.49 16.96 7.56
CA SER A 123 13.34 18.36 7.92
C SER A 123 11.88 18.79 7.94
N TRP A 124 11.58 19.80 8.76
CA TRP A 124 10.24 20.39 8.84
C TRP A 124 9.84 21.15 7.58
N SER A 125 10.81 21.69 6.84
CA SER A 125 10.57 22.34 5.55
C SER A 125 10.17 21.32 4.48
N ALA A 126 10.87 20.18 4.40
CA ALA A 126 10.52 19.09 3.50
C ALA A 126 9.12 18.54 3.82
N TRP A 127 8.84 18.29 5.11
CA TRP A 127 7.50 17.89 5.57
C TRP A 127 6.39 18.82 5.08
N GLY A 128 6.59 20.14 5.17
CA GLY A 128 5.63 21.13 4.69
C GLY A 128 5.41 21.05 3.19
N GLN A 129 6.49 20.96 2.40
CA GLN A 129 6.41 20.85 0.94
C GLN A 129 5.72 19.55 0.50
N GLU A 130 6.05 18.43 1.14
CA GLU A 130 5.46 17.11 0.84
C GLU A 130 3.97 17.09 1.17
N LEU A 131 3.54 17.68 2.30
CA LEU A 131 2.13 17.79 2.63
C LEU A 131 1.35 18.68 1.66
N ILE A 132 1.92 19.81 1.24
CA ILE A 132 1.32 20.66 0.22
C ILE A 132 1.16 19.86 -1.08
N ALA A 133 2.19 19.13 -1.51
CA ALA A 133 2.12 18.32 -2.72
C ALA A 133 1.08 17.21 -2.63
N ILE A 134 1.01 16.48 -1.52
CA ILE A 134 -0.02 15.45 -1.29
C ILE A 134 -1.41 16.08 -1.37
N THR A 135 -1.60 17.25 -0.78
CA THR A 135 -2.88 17.99 -0.82
C THR A 135 -3.25 18.36 -2.26
N LEU A 136 -2.31 18.94 -3.01
CA LEU A 136 -2.51 19.30 -4.41
C LEU A 136 -2.78 18.08 -5.28
N GLY A 137 -2.09 16.97 -5.03
CA GLY A 137 -2.33 15.69 -5.69
C GLY A 137 -3.75 15.18 -5.45
N LEU A 138 -4.21 15.19 -4.19
CA LEU A 138 -5.58 14.80 -3.85
C LEU A 138 -6.60 15.67 -4.58
N VAL A 139 -6.47 16.99 -4.49
CA VAL A 139 -7.39 17.95 -5.11
C VAL A 139 -7.42 17.77 -6.63
N THR A 140 -6.24 17.72 -7.24
CA THR A 140 -6.08 17.60 -8.69
C THR A 140 -6.67 16.30 -9.21
N GLY A 141 -6.33 15.16 -8.59
CA GLY A 141 -6.85 13.86 -8.98
C GLY A 141 -8.37 13.79 -8.85
N THR A 142 -8.93 14.36 -7.78
CA THR A 142 -10.39 14.43 -7.60
C THR A 142 -11.05 15.30 -8.66
N VAL A 143 -10.53 16.51 -8.92
CA VAL A 143 -11.09 17.45 -9.92
C VAL A 143 -11.05 16.83 -11.31
N ILE A 144 -9.92 16.25 -11.71
CA ILE A 144 -9.76 15.61 -13.02
C ILE A 144 -10.65 14.37 -13.12
N GLN A 145 -10.76 13.54 -12.08
CA GLN A 145 -11.70 12.42 -12.11
C GLN A 145 -13.14 12.91 -12.32
N VAL A 146 -13.56 13.98 -11.63
CA VAL A 146 -14.92 14.52 -11.75
C VAL A 146 -15.17 15.10 -13.14
N ALA A 147 -14.21 15.85 -13.70
CA ALA A 147 -14.34 16.46 -15.01
C ALA A 147 -14.47 15.41 -16.15
N PHE A 148 -13.85 14.25 -15.99
CA PHE A 148 -13.85 13.18 -16.99
C PHE A 148 -14.76 11.99 -16.65
N ALA A 149 -15.48 12.05 -15.52
CA ALA A 149 -16.43 11.03 -15.14
C ALA A 149 -17.56 10.95 -16.18
N PRO A 150 -17.95 9.74 -16.62
CA PRO A 150 -19.13 9.60 -17.47
C PRO A 150 -20.37 10.11 -16.73
N ALA A 151 -21.34 10.67 -17.46
CA ALA A 151 -22.63 11.06 -16.89
C ALA A 151 -23.26 9.85 -16.19
N VAL A 152 -23.41 9.93 -14.85
CA VAL A 152 -23.74 8.78 -14.00
C VAL A 152 -25.23 8.50 -14.04
N THR A 153 -25.60 7.25 -14.33
CA THR A 153 -26.83 6.62 -13.82
C THR A 153 -26.59 6.28 -12.34
N PRO A 154 -27.44 6.74 -11.40
CA PRO A 154 -27.17 6.63 -9.97
C PRO A 154 -26.89 5.17 -9.56
N GLN A 155 -25.69 4.92 -9.03
CA GLN A 155 -25.37 3.64 -8.41
C GLN A 155 -26.15 3.51 -7.09
N PRO A 156 -26.74 2.34 -6.80
CA PRO A 156 -27.38 2.10 -5.52
C PRO A 156 -26.35 2.24 -4.40
N VAL A 157 -26.69 3.09 -3.42
CA VAL A 157 -25.92 3.25 -2.19
C VAL A 157 -25.90 1.88 -1.51
N ALA A 158 -24.72 1.24 -1.48
CA ALA A 158 -24.53 0.00 -0.73
C ALA A 158 -25.00 0.23 0.71
N ALA A 159 -25.81 -0.70 1.22
CA ALA A 159 -26.34 -0.64 2.57
C ALA A 159 -25.21 -0.32 3.55
N ALA A 160 -25.41 0.69 4.39
CA ALA A 160 -24.43 1.07 5.40
C ALA A 160 -24.12 -0.17 6.24
N PRO A 161 -22.83 -0.58 6.36
CA PRO A 161 -22.48 -1.69 7.22
C PRO A 161 -23.03 -1.41 8.62
N GLU A 162 -23.58 -2.45 9.26
CA GLU A 162 -24.08 -2.37 10.62
C GLU A 162 -23.11 -1.61 11.51
N LYS A 163 -23.65 -0.76 12.37
CA LYS A 163 -22.91 0.15 13.23
C LYS A 163 -22.21 -0.66 14.31
N GLN A 164 -21.14 -1.36 13.93
CA GLN A 164 -20.32 -2.13 14.85
C GLN A 164 -19.71 -1.13 15.83
N MET A 165 -20.10 -1.25 17.10
CA MET A 165 -19.66 -0.36 18.15
C MET A 165 -18.18 -0.65 18.42
N ASP A 166 -17.33 0.35 18.18
CA ASP A 166 -15.90 0.20 18.42
C ASP A 166 -15.66 -0.10 19.92
N PRO A 167 -14.85 -1.11 20.25
CA PRO A 167 -14.50 -1.37 21.63
C PRO A 167 -13.72 -0.18 22.22
N PRO A 168 -13.84 0.08 23.54
CA PRO A 168 -13.08 1.13 24.21
C PRO A 168 -11.58 1.07 23.89
N LEU A 169 -10.91 2.23 23.80
CA LEU A 169 -9.50 2.31 23.40
C LEU A 169 -8.59 1.43 24.27
N ALA A 170 -8.83 1.41 25.59
CA ALA A 170 -8.08 0.56 26.51
C ALA A 170 -8.22 -0.94 26.19
N GLN A 171 -9.42 -1.37 25.79
CA GLN A 171 -9.67 -2.75 25.36
C GLN A 171 -9.00 -3.05 24.02
N SER A 172 -9.09 -2.14 23.05
CA SER A 172 -8.40 -2.28 21.75
C SER A 172 -6.89 -2.40 21.93
N MET A 173 -6.30 -1.56 22.78
CA MET A 173 -4.87 -1.60 23.13
C MET A 173 -4.51 -2.93 23.80
N ARG A 174 -5.28 -3.36 24.81
CA ARG A 174 -5.03 -4.62 25.51
C ARG A 174 -5.11 -5.82 24.57
N GLN A 175 -6.11 -5.86 23.68
CA GLN A 175 -6.27 -6.92 22.68
C GLN A 175 -5.12 -6.91 21.67
N GLY A 176 -4.72 -5.73 21.18
CA GLY A 176 -3.61 -5.58 20.25
C GLY A 176 -2.29 -6.02 20.85
N LEU A 177 -1.97 -5.57 22.06
CA LEU A 177 -0.76 -5.95 22.79
C LEU A 177 -0.76 -7.40 23.28
N ALA A 178 -1.93 -8.01 23.47
CA ALA A 178 -2.02 -9.45 23.76
C ALA A 178 -1.84 -10.32 22.50
N SER A 179 -1.94 -9.74 21.30
CA SER A 179 -1.84 -10.47 20.05
C SER A 179 -0.40 -10.91 19.78
N PRO A 180 -0.13 -12.22 19.62
CA PRO A 180 1.18 -12.69 19.18
C PRO A 180 1.58 -12.11 17.83
N PHE A 181 0.62 -11.93 16.92
CA PHE A 181 0.87 -11.34 15.60
C PHE A 181 1.43 -9.92 15.69
N PHE A 182 0.92 -9.10 16.62
CA PHE A 182 1.41 -7.74 16.82
C PHE A 182 2.91 -7.74 17.15
N TRP A 183 3.33 -8.49 18.18
CA TRP A 183 4.73 -8.55 18.59
C TRP A 183 5.64 -9.14 17.51
N ARG A 184 5.17 -10.12 16.76
CA ARG A 184 5.92 -10.70 15.64
C ARG A 184 6.17 -9.65 14.56
N LYS A 185 5.09 -9.00 14.12
CA LYS A 185 5.18 -7.95 13.10
C LYS A 185 6.04 -6.80 13.57
N LEU A 186 5.99 -6.45 14.86
CA LEU A 186 6.85 -5.46 15.47
C LEU A 186 8.33 -5.84 15.34
N VAL A 187 8.72 -7.02 15.84
CA VAL A 187 10.11 -7.48 15.82
C VAL A 187 10.66 -7.50 14.39
N PHE A 188 9.96 -8.12 13.45
CA PHE A 188 10.46 -8.24 12.08
C PHE A 188 10.42 -6.92 11.32
N ALA A 189 9.44 -6.05 11.56
CA ALA A 189 9.45 -4.71 10.99
C ALA A 189 10.64 -3.90 11.51
N SER A 190 10.92 -3.95 12.80
CA SER A 190 12.01 -3.19 13.41
C SER A 190 13.39 -3.71 13.02
N LEU A 191 13.52 -5.01 12.72
CA LEU A 191 14.78 -5.63 12.27
C LEU A 191 14.96 -5.64 10.75
N ALA A 192 13.93 -5.35 9.96
CA ALA A 192 13.97 -5.51 8.50
C ALA A 192 15.11 -4.72 7.83
N LEU A 193 15.40 -3.51 8.32
CA LEU A 193 16.49 -2.70 7.77
C LEU A 193 17.85 -3.35 8.06
N ALA A 194 18.09 -3.77 9.31
CA ALA A 194 19.32 -4.44 9.73
C ALA A 194 19.52 -5.79 9.02
N ILE A 195 18.44 -6.54 8.81
CA ILE A 195 18.46 -7.77 8.00
C ILE A 195 18.88 -7.43 6.58
N GLY A 196 18.27 -6.40 5.97
CA GLY A 196 18.60 -5.93 4.62
C GLY A 196 20.07 -5.53 4.46
N GLU A 197 20.59 -4.74 5.40
CA GLU A 197 22.01 -4.39 5.44
C GLU A 197 22.90 -5.63 5.56
N GLY A 198 22.55 -6.57 6.44
CA GLY A 198 23.30 -7.80 6.68
C GLY A 198 23.34 -8.75 5.48
N VAL A 199 22.30 -8.77 4.64
CA VAL A 199 22.26 -9.59 3.41
C VAL A 199 22.77 -8.84 2.17
N GLY A 200 23.27 -7.60 2.34
CA GLY A 200 23.86 -6.81 1.26
C GLY A 200 22.85 -6.15 0.32
N ALA A 201 21.62 -5.90 0.77
CA ALA A 201 20.64 -5.15 -0.03
C ALA A 201 21.14 -3.73 -0.32
N VAL A 202 21.02 -3.29 -1.57
CA VAL A 202 21.53 -1.97 -2.01
C VAL A 202 20.67 -0.84 -1.43
N THR A 203 19.35 -1.07 -1.36
CA THR A 203 18.38 -0.16 -0.76
C THR A 203 17.53 -0.89 0.28
N PRO A 204 18.09 -1.20 1.47
CA PRO A 204 17.47 -2.08 2.47
C PRO A 204 16.12 -1.57 3.00
N LYS A 205 15.82 -0.28 2.78
CA LYS A 205 14.53 0.35 3.11
C LYS A 205 13.33 -0.33 2.41
N TYR A 206 13.53 -0.96 1.24
CA TYR A 206 12.45 -1.70 0.56
C TYR A 206 12.15 -3.06 1.20
N LEU A 207 13.11 -3.70 1.88
CA LEU A 207 12.83 -4.90 2.66
C LEU A 207 11.88 -4.60 3.82
N TYR A 208 12.05 -3.45 4.47
CA TYR A 208 11.09 -2.98 5.48
C TYR A 208 9.67 -2.88 4.93
N PHE A 209 9.49 -2.24 3.77
CA PHE A 209 8.17 -2.14 3.15
C PHE A 209 7.60 -3.51 2.79
N GLY A 210 8.46 -4.44 2.35
CA GLY A 210 8.10 -5.84 2.16
C GLY A 210 7.54 -6.47 3.44
N VAL A 211 8.26 -6.39 4.55
CA VAL A 211 7.78 -7.00 5.81
C VAL A 211 6.50 -6.33 6.31
N VAL A 212 6.47 -5.00 6.40
CA VAL A 212 5.36 -4.28 7.04
C VAL A 212 4.07 -4.33 6.23
N LEU A 213 4.17 -4.29 4.90
CA LEU A 213 2.98 -4.31 4.04
C LEU A 213 2.48 -5.72 3.73
N LEU A 214 3.37 -6.72 3.75
CA LEU A 214 3.06 -8.06 3.24
C LEU A 214 2.85 -9.07 4.37
N LEU A 215 3.61 -8.98 5.48
CA LEU A 215 3.44 -9.90 6.60
C LEU A 215 2.07 -9.71 7.25
N ASN A 216 1.29 -10.79 7.25
CA ASN A 216 -0.05 -10.84 7.80
C ASN A 216 -0.22 -12.06 8.74
N ASP A 217 -1.36 -12.15 9.40
CA ASP A 217 -1.62 -13.15 10.46
C ASP A 217 -1.69 -14.59 9.93
N SER A 218 -1.99 -14.76 8.64
CA SER A 218 -2.02 -16.06 7.96
C SER A 218 -1.05 -16.12 6.78
N ILE A 219 -0.62 -17.34 6.44
CA ILE A 219 0.19 -17.61 5.25
C ILE A 219 -0.56 -17.23 3.98
N GLY A 220 -1.84 -17.62 3.85
CA GLY A 220 -2.67 -17.31 2.68
C GLY A 220 -2.78 -15.80 2.42
N ASP A 221 -2.98 -15.00 3.47
CA ASP A 221 -3.01 -13.55 3.34
C ASP A 221 -1.65 -12.96 2.95
N THR A 222 -0.57 -13.52 3.50
CA THR A 222 0.80 -13.09 3.19
C THR A 222 1.14 -13.42 1.73
N LEU A 223 0.80 -14.62 1.25
CA LEU A 223 0.94 -15.03 -0.16
C LEU A 223 0.16 -14.12 -1.09
N ALA A 224 -1.11 -13.81 -0.76
CA ALA A 224 -1.94 -12.95 -1.59
C ALA A 224 -1.33 -11.55 -1.74
N ARG A 225 -0.82 -10.99 -0.64
CA ARG A 225 -0.14 -9.69 -0.63
C ARG A 225 1.18 -9.72 -1.38
N VAL A 226 1.97 -10.79 -1.23
CA VAL A 226 3.24 -10.97 -1.95
C VAL A 226 2.98 -11.08 -3.46
N ARG A 227 1.98 -11.85 -3.89
CA ARG A 227 1.58 -11.92 -5.30
C ARG A 227 1.18 -10.55 -5.82
N ASP A 228 0.29 -9.86 -5.13
CA ASP A 228 -0.13 -8.50 -5.50
C ASP A 228 1.06 -7.56 -5.66
N ARG A 229 1.97 -7.61 -4.67
CA ARG A 229 3.17 -6.77 -4.66
C ARG A 229 4.11 -7.09 -5.81
N MET A 230 4.45 -8.36 -6.02
CA MET A 230 5.41 -8.76 -7.03
C MET A 230 4.90 -8.54 -8.45
N VAL A 231 3.64 -8.87 -8.72
CA VAL A 231 3.04 -8.61 -10.04
C VAL A 231 2.95 -7.11 -10.28
N GLY A 232 2.39 -6.36 -9.32
CA GLY A 232 2.25 -4.91 -9.45
C GLY A 232 3.59 -4.19 -9.58
N VAL A 233 4.60 -4.51 -8.76
CA VAL A 233 5.93 -3.90 -8.85
C VAL A 233 6.58 -4.23 -10.18
N SER A 234 6.56 -5.49 -10.61
CA SER A 234 7.18 -5.93 -11.88
C SER A 234 6.55 -5.23 -13.07
N LEU A 235 5.23 -5.11 -13.12
CA LEU A 235 4.55 -4.40 -14.22
C LEU A 235 4.74 -2.88 -14.13
N GLY A 236 4.79 -2.33 -12.91
CA GLY A 236 4.99 -0.91 -12.67
C GLY A 236 6.40 -0.40 -13.00
N ILE A 237 7.43 -1.25 -13.00
CA ILE A 237 8.78 -0.81 -13.42
C ILE A 237 8.97 -0.77 -14.94
N LEU A 238 8.12 -1.46 -15.72
CA LEU A 238 8.30 -1.58 -17.17
C LEU A 238 8.16 -0.23 -17.89
N MET A 239 7.12 0.54 -17.57
CA MET A 239 6.90 1.85 -18.20
C MET A 239 7.98 2.87 -17.84
N PRO A 240 8.38 3.03 -16.56
CA PRO A 240 9.56 3.81 -16.20
C PRO A 240 10.80 3.40 -17.01
N LEU A 241 11.12 2.12 -17.10
CA LEU A 241 12.28 1.63 -17.86
C LEU A 241 12.21 2.03 -19.34
N LEU A 242 11.05 1.84 -19.97
CA LEU A 242 10.85 2.15 -21.37
C LEU A 242 10.97 3.65 -21.62
N VAL A 243 10.25 4.48 -20.86
CA VAL A 243 10.18 5.92 -21.08
C VAL A 243 11.49 6.60 -20.72
N PHE A 244 12.11 6.19 -19.61
CA PHE A 244 13.39 6.72 -19.19
C PHE A 244 14.47 6.49 -20.24
N ASN A 245 14.57 5.26 -20.75
CA ASN A 245 15.59 4.89 -21.74
C ASN A 245 15.35 5.44 -23.14
N THR A 246 14.18 6.06 -23.42
CA THR A 246 13.82 6.52 -24.77
C THR A 246 13.51 8.01 -24.87
N LEU A 247 12.86 8.61 -23.87
CA LEU A 247 12.29 9.96 -23.93
C LEU A 247 12.83 10.92 -22.85
N GLY A 248 13.65 10.42 -21.92
CA GLY A 248 14.18 11.21 -20.81
C GLY A 248 13.13 11.58 -19.76
N MET A 249 13.40 12.64 -18.97
CA MET A 249 12.54 13.08 -17.86
C MET A 249 11.82 14.39 -18.16
N GLY A 250 10.59 14.51 -17.68
CA GLY A 250 9.78 15.73 -17.74
C GLY A 250 8.33 15.49 -17.31
N SER A 251 7.53 16.56 -17.22
CA SER A 251 6.13 16.51 -16.74
C SER A 251 5.21 15.74 -17.67
N LEU A 252 5.41 15.85 -18.99
CA LEU A 252 4.71 15.06 -20.00
C LEU A 252 5.05 13.57 -19.87
N GLN A 253 6.32 13.24 -19.60
CA GLN A 253 6.78 11.87 -19.42
C GLN A 253 6.19 11.25 -18.15
N THR A 254 5.99 12.02 -17.08
CA THR A 254 5.25 11.55 -15.89
C THR A 254 3.85 11.08 -16.24
N GLY A 255 3.11 11.87 -17.03
CA GLY A 255 1.78 11.47 -17.49
C GLY A 255 1.81 10.21 -18.35
N LEU A 256 2.81 10.13 -19.24
CA LEU A 256 2.99 8.98 -20.14
C LEU A 256 3.34 7.70 -19.35
N VAL A 257 4.19 7.78 -18.32
CA VAL A 257 4.52 6.64 -17.46
C VAL A 257 3.32 6.18 -16.66
N MET A 258 2.60 7.09 -15.99
CA MET A 258 1.47 6.73 -15.15
C MET A 258 0.29 6.22 -15.97
N GLY A 259 -0.06 6.92 -17.06
CA GLY A 259 -1.13 6.51 -17.97
C GLY A 259 -0.78 5.25 -18.75
N GLY A 260 0.47 5.10 -19.21
CA GLY A 260 0.97 3.90 -19.87
C GLY A 260 0.96 2.68 -18.94
N THR A 261 1.32 2.87 -17.66
CA THR A 261 1.26 1.78 -16.66
C THR A 261 -0.19 1.31 -16.50
N ALA A 262 -1.13 2.25 -16.39
CA ALA A 262 -2.53 1.93 -16.29
C ALA A 262 -3.06 1.21 -17.56
N ALA A 263 -2.69 1.70 -18.75
CA ALA A 263 -3.07 1.08 -20.01
C ALA A 263 -2.53 -0.35 -20.14
N LEU A 264 -1.27 -0.59 -19.75
CA LEU A 264 -0.67 -1.92 -19.75
C LEU A 264 -1.41 -2.88 -18.82
N LEU A 265 -1.69 -2.45 -17.58
CA LEU A 265 -2.44 -3.26 -16.61
C LEU A 265 -3.85 -3.59 -17.10
N ILE A 266 -4.52 -2.63 -17.73
CA ILE A 266 -5.84 -2.85 -18.34
C ILE A 266 -5.74 -3.86 -19.48
N ALA A 267 -4.76 -3.72 -20.38
CA ALA A 267 -4.57 -4.63 -21.51
C ALA A 267 -4.31 -6.08 -21.07
N LEU A 268 -3.64 -6.27 -19.92
CA LEU A 268 -3.35 -7.57 -19.33
C LEU A 268 -4.47 -8.10 -18.41
N ASN A 269 -5.62 -7.43 -18.34
CA ASN A 269 -6.68 -7.71 -17.34
C ASN A 269 -6.16 -7.73 -15.88
N GLY A 270 -5.08 -6.99 -15.60
CA GLY A 270 -4.39 -6.93 -14.32
C GLY A 270 -4.87 -5.80 -13.41
N THR A 271 -6.12 -5.34 -13.53
CA THR A 271 -6.65 -4.17 -12.78
C THR A 271 -6.56 -4.34 -11.26
N ALA A 272 -6.56 -5.58 -10.77
CA ALA A 272 -6.32 -5.91 -9.36
C ALA A 272 -4.97 -5.35 -8.85
N TYR A 273 -3.94 -5.32 -9.70
CA TYR A 273 -2.58 -4.92 -9.37
C TYR A 273 -2.29 -3.44 -9.67
N LEU A 274 -3.29 -2.70 -10.17
CA LEU A 274 -3.09 -1.35 -10.74
C LEU A 274 -2.50 -0.36 -9.72
N ARG A 275 -3.01 -0.36 -8.48
CA ARG A 275 -2.54 0.58 -7.45
C ARG A 275 -1.07 0.34 -7.12
N THR A 276 -0.70 -0.93 -6.94
CA THR A 276 0.69 -1.33 -6.68
C THR A 276 1.58 -0.95 -7.85
N ALA A 277 1.13 -1.17 -9.09
CA ALA A 277 1.86 -0.77 -10.28
C ALA A 277 2.06 0.74 -10.36
N LEU A 278 1.02 1.56 -10.17
CA LEU A 278 1.11 3.02 -10.18
C LEU A 278 2.03 3.57 -9.09
N ILE A 279 1.98 3.03 -7.87
CA ILE A 279 2.92 3.37 -6.79
C ILE A 279 4.35 3.04 -7.23
N SER A 280 4.56 1.83 -7.77
CA SER A 280 5.88 1.39 -8.23
C SER A 280 6.42 2.32 -9.32
N SER A 281 5.62 2.60 -10.35
CA SER A 281 5.95 3.48 -11.47
C SER A 281 6.30 4.89 -11.01
N GLY A 282 5.45 5.47 -10.18
CA GLY A 282 5.61 6.83 -9.68
C GLY A 282 6.88 7.00 -8.86
N VAL A 283 7.14 6.05 -7.94
CA VAL A 283 8.37 6.07 -7.15
C VAL A 283 9.59 5.77 -8.04
N ALA A 284 9.49 4.88 -9.02
CA ALA A 284 10.63 4.51 -9.87
C ALA A 284 11.02 5.63 -10.84
N PHE A 285 10.05 6.40 -11.33
CA PHE A 285 10.26 7.39 -12.39
C PHE A 285 10.40 8.81 -11.86
N ILE A 286 9.61 9.20 -10.85
CA ILE A 286 9.52 10.59 -10.40
C ILE A 286 10.36 10.81 -9.13
N GLY A 287 10.39 9.83 -8.22
CA GLY A 287 10.99 9.99 -6.89
C GLY A 287 12.52 9.90 -6.83
N TYR A 288 13.22 9.55 -7.92
CA TYR A 288 14.67 9.29 -7.87
C TYR A 288 15.47 9.82 -9.07
N GLY A 289 14.85 10.62 -9.95
CA GLY A 289 15.57 11.30 -11.03
C GLY A 289 16.14 10.36 -12.12
N PRO A 290 17.16 10.81 -12.88
CA PRO A 290 17.68 10.05 -14.00
C PRO A 290 18.62 8.99 -13.49
N LEU A 291 18.10 7.78 -13.38
CA LEU A 291 18.80 6.70 -12.69
C LEU A 291 19.79 6.00 -13.61
N VAL A 292 20.97 5.72 -13.06
CA VAL A 292 21.95 4.77 -13.59
C VAL A 292 21.25 3.43 -13.85
N ALA A 293 21.58 2.76 -14.96
CA ALA A 293 20.89 1.59 -15.52
C ALA A 293 20.57 0.43 -14.55
N TRP A 294 21.17 0.41 -13.35
CA TRP A 294 21.02 -0.64 -12.33
C TRP A 294 20.06 -0.31 -11.17
N TYR A 295 19.58 0.93 -11.02
CA TYR A 295 18.72 1.26 -9.88
C TYR A 295 17.38 0.53 -9.88
N ILE A 296 16.69 0.53 -11.03
CA ILE A 296 15.36 -0.09 -11.14
C ILE A 296 15.45 -1.62 -10.91
N PRO A 297 16.41 -2.34 -11.51
CA PRO A 297 16.68 -3.74 -11.17
C PRO A 297 16.98 -3.98 -9.68
N ASN A 298 17.86 -3.18 -9.06
CA ASN A 298 18.20 -3.34 -7.64
C ASN A 298 16.97 -3.16 -6.73
N ARG A 299 16.13 -2.18 -7.04
CA ARG A 299 14.87 -1.97 -6.32
C ARG A 299 13.92 -3.16 -6.44
N TRP A 300 13.82 -3.74 -7.64
CA TRP A 300 13.02 -4.95 -7.85
C TRP A 300 13.57 -6.13 -7.02
N ILE A 301 14.89 -6.31 -6.98
CA ILE A 301 15.56 -7.33 -6.16
C ILE A 301 15.27 -7.10 -4.67
N ASP A 302 15.39 -5.87 -4.16
CA ASP A 302 15.14 -5.58 -2.75
C ASP A 302 13.67 -5.82 -2.36
N TYR A 303 12.72 -5.54 -3.27
CA TYR A 303 11.32 -5.93 -3.07
C TYR A 303 11.14 -7.45 -3.05
N LEU A 304 11.80 -8.17 -3.96
CA LEU A 304 11.77 -9.63 -3.98
C LEU A 304 12.33 -10.21 -2.66
N MET A 305 13.41 -9.64 -2.14
CA MET A 305 13.98 -10.01 -0.85
C MET A 305 13.01 -9.70 0.30
N GLY A 306 12.33 -8.56 0.28
CA GLY A 306 11.28 -8.21 1.26
C GLY A 306 10.09 -9.18 1.23
N CYS A 307 9.66 -9.59 0.03
CA CYS A 307 8.65 -10.64 -0.16
C CYS A 307 9.13 -11.99 0.38
N GLY A 308 10.36 -12.37 0.05
CA GLY A 308 10.99 -13.60 0.54
C GLY A 308 11.09 -13.62 2.07
N LEU A 309 11.49 -12.51 2.68
CA LEU A 309 11.55 -12.37 4.14
C LEU A 309 10.17 -12.49 4.78
N ALA A 310 9.15 -11.81 4.24
CA ALA A 310 7.78 -11.92 4.76
C ALA A 310 7.26 -13.36 4.69
N LEU A 311 7.51 -14.07 3.58
CA LEU A 311 7.14 -15.48 3.43
C LEU A 311 7.95 -16.39 4.36
N ALA A 312 9.25 -16.20 4.45
CA ALA A 312 10.10 -16.99 5.33
C ALA A 312 9.66 -16.87 6.79
N VAL A 313 9.33 -15.65 7.25
CA VAL A 313 8.77 -15.43 8.59
C VAL A 313 7.42 -16.11 8.74
N GLY A 314 6.52 -15.94 7.76
CA GLY A 314 5.19 -16.57 7.79
C GLY A 314 5.23 -18.11 7.76
N LEU A 315 6.19 -18.71 7.06
CA LEU A 315 6.30 -20.16 6.89
C LEU A 315 7.08 -20.82 8.04
N LEU A 316 8.26 -20.29 8.37
CA LEU A 316 9.20 -20.95 9.28
C LEU A 316 8.88 -20.69 10.74
N LEU A 317 8.39 -19.51 11.05
CA LEU A 317 8.20 -19.11 12.43
C LEU A 317 6.75 -19.26 12.86
N PHE A 318 5.78 -19.09 11.95
CA PHE A 318 4.36 -19.02 12.32
C PHE A 318 3.40 -19.54 11.24
N PRO A 319 3.31 -20.87 11.03
CA PRO A 319 2.54 -21.46 9.93
C PRO A 319 1.02 -21.49 10.20
N ASN A 320 0.44 -20.33 10.48
CA ASN A 320 -0.99 -20.12 10.57
C ASN A 320 -1.61 -20.26 9.17
N SER A 321 -2.20 -21.43 8.91
CA SER A 321 -2.85 -21.75 7.64
C SER A 321 -4.28 -21.20 7.61
N ALA A 322 -4.56 -20.33 6.64
CA ALA A 322 -5.91 -19.85 6.37
C ALA A 322 -6.79 -20.97 5.84
N LEU A 323 -6.23 -21.87 5.03
CA LEU A 323 -6.93 -23.04 4.50
C LEU A 323 -7.37 -23.99 5.61
N ARG A 324 -6.49 -24.27 6.58
CA ARG A 324 -6.81 -25.11 7.74
C ARG A 324 -7.92 -24.47 8.58
N ARG A 325 -7.81 -23.16 8.86
CA ARG A 325 -8.84 -22.42 9.61
C ARG A 325 -10.19 -22.43 8.89
N TYR A 326 -10.19 -22.24 7.58
CA TYR A 326 -11.40 -22.31 6.77
C TYR A 326 -12.07 -23.69 6.87
N ASN A 327 -11.30 -24.77 6.75
CA ASN A 327 -11.83 -26.13 6.86
C ASN A 327 -12.39 -26.44 8.26
N GLN A 328 -11.77 -25.90 9.31
CA GLN A 328 -12.28 -26.00 10.68
C GLN A 328 -13.61 -25.27 10.84
N LEU A 329 -13.69 -24.01 10.41
CA LEU A 329 -14.93 -23.22 10.46
C LEU A 329 -16.05 -23.83 9.63
N ARG A 330 -15.72 -24.43 8.47
CA ARG A 330 -16.69 -25.13 7.62
C ARG A 330 -17.27 -26.38 8.30
N GLY A 331 -16.47 -27.05 9.12
CA GLY A 331 -16.88 -28.24 9.86
C GLY A 331 -17.59 -27.94 11.18
N ASP A 332 -17.60 -26.69 11.64
CA ASP A 332 -18.22 -26.27 12.89
C ASP A 332 -19.64 -25.75 12.65
N PRO A 333 -20.70 -26.45 13.13
CA PRO A 333 -22.08 -26.02 12.96
C PRO A 333 -22.41 -24.68 13.64
N SER A 334 -21.58 -24.23 14.59
CA SER A 334 -21.75 -22.98 15.33
C SER A 334 -21.03 -21.79 14.70
N ALA A 335 -20.22 -22.02 13.66
CA ALA A 335 -19.44 -20.97 13.02
C ALA A 335 -20.34 -19.94 12.32
N CYS A 336 -20.01 -18.67 12.51
CA CYS A 336 -20.71 -17.58 11.83
C CYS A 336 -20.39 -17.60 10.32
N PRO A 337 -21.38 -17.56 9.42
CA PRO A 337 -21.14 -17.52 7.97
C PRO A 337 -20.23 -16.37 7.52
N GLN A 338 -20.28 -15.21 8.21
CA GLN A 338 -19.42 -14.07 7.91
C GLN A 338 -17.94 -14.34 8.19
N GLU A 339 -17.60 -15.17 9.18
CA GLU A 339 -16.22 -15.55 9.46
C GLU A 339 -15.66 -16.45 8.36
N LEU A 340 -16.52 -17.33 7.84
CA LEU A 340 -16.20 -18.19 6.71
C LEU A 340 -15.91 -17.35 5.44
N GLU A 341 -16.79 -16.40 5.13
CA GLU A 341 -16.64 -15.47 4.00
C GLU A 341 -15.36 -14.64 4.10
N ARG A 342 -15.02 -14.17 5.30
CA ARG A 342 -13.78 -13.40 5.54
C ARG A 342 -12.52 -14.24 5.36
N CYS A 343 -12.56 -15.52 5.74
CA CYS A 343 -11.41 -16.42 5.65
C CYS A 343 -11.18 -16.99 4.24
N LEU A 344 -12.24 -17.03 3.41
CA LEU A 344 -12.25 -17.67 2.10
C LEU A 344 -11.17 -17.16 1.13
N PRO A 345 -10.91 -15.85 0.96
CA PRO A 345 -9.92 -15.38 -0.01
C PRO A 345 -8.50 -15.87 0.30
N ALA A 346 -8.09 -15.82 1.57
CA ALA A 346 -6.78 -16.30 2.02
C ALA A 346 -6.67 -17.82 1.88
N ALA A 347 -7.74 -18.55 2.18
CA ALA A 347 -7.80 -20.00 2.02
C ALA A 347 -7.68 -20.44 0.55
N ARG A 348 -8.33 -19.71 -0.37
CA ARG A 348 -8.20 -19.93 -1.82
C ARG A 348 -6.80 -19.68 -2.32
N GLU A 349 -6.17 -18.60 -1.84
CA GLU A 349 -4.79 -18.32 -2.19
C GLU A 349 -3.89 -19.48 -1.79
N GLU A 350 -3.95 -19.90 -0.52
CA GLU A 350 -3.15 -21.00 -0.02
C GLU A 350 -3.43 -22.32 -0.75
N ALA A 351 -4.70 -22.65 -1.03
CA ALA A 351 -5.06 -23.83 -1.82
C ALA A 351 -4.47 -23.78 -3.25
N SER A 352 -4.48 -22.61 -3.89
CA SER A 352 -3.91 -22.43 -5.23
C SER A 352 -2.41 -22.71 -5.28
N TRP A 353 -1.67 -22.23 -4.26
CA TRP A 353 -0.23 -22.46 -4.13
C TRP A 353 0.11 -23.91 -3.80
N LEU A 354 -0.79 -24.61 -3.10
CA LEU A 354 -0.64 -26.03 -2.77
C LEU A 354 -1.16 -26.98 -3.86
N GLY A 355 -1.76 -26.47 -4.94
CA GLY A 355 -2.39 -27.30 -5.98
C GLY A 355 -3.62 -28.08 -5.49
N LEU A 356 -4.30 -27.59 -4.45
CA LEU A 356 -5.47 -28.21 -3.85
C LEU A 356 -6.78 -27.67 -4.46
N PRO A 357 -7.90 -28.40 -4.31
CA PRO A 357 -9.22 -27.91 -4.74
C PRO A 357 -9.56 -26.57 -4.09
N MET A 358 -10.11 -25.64 -4.89
CA MET A 358 -10.47 -24.31 -4.42
C MET A 358 -11.61 -24.40 -3.39
N PRO A 359 -11.45 -23.82 -2.19
CA PRO A 359 -12.55 -23.73 -1.24
C PRO A 359 -13.69 -22.89 -1.81
N GLU A 360 -14.93 -23.31 -1.53
CA GLU A 360 -16.16 -22.67 -1.98
C GLU A 360 -17.15 -22.53 -0.84
N MET A 361 -17.94 -21.45 -0.87
CA MET A 361 -19.00 -21.25 0.12
C MET A 361 -19.95 -22.47 0.13
N PRO A 362 -20.37 -22.94 1.31
CA PRO A 362 -21.37 -24.00 1.41
C PRO A 362 -22.64 -23.59 0.65
N SER A 363 -23.13 -24.47 -0.23
CA SER A 363 -24.41 -24.23 -0.89
C SER A 363 -25.53 -24.17 0.17
N PRO A 364 -26.49 -23.22 0.08
CA PRO A 364 -27.58 -23.11 1.04
C PRO A 364 -28.44 -24.39 1.13
N ALA A 365 -28.39 -25.26 0.12
CA ALA A 365 -29.07 -26.56 0.13
C ALA A 365 -28.42 -27.62 1.05
N SER A 366 -27.16 -27.42 1.46
CA SER A 366 -26.43 -28.36 2.34
C SER A 366 -26.63 -28.09 3.84
N ALA A 367 -27.34 -27.02 4.21
CA ALA A 367 -27.60 -26.61 5.58
C ALA A 367 -28.94 -27.15 6.15
N ARG A 368 -29.36 -28.36 5.75
CA ARG A 368 -30.46 -29.06 6.45
C ARG A 368 -29.86 -30.00 7.49
N PRO A 369 -30.17 -29.85 8.79
CA PRO A 369 -29.86 -30.89 9.76
C PRO A 369 -30.69 -32.14 9.41
N ARG A 370 -30.04 -33.31 9.47
CA ARG A 370 -30.73 -34.60 9.58
C ARG A 370 -31.11 -34.84 11.03
#